data_AF-A0A9D9BUP1-F1
#
_entry.id   AF-A0A9D9BUP1-F1
#
_cell.length_a   1.000
_cell.length_b   1.000
_cell.length_c   1.000
_cell.angle_alpha   90.00
_cell.angle_beta   90.00
_cell.angle_gamma   90.00
#
_symmetry.space_group_name_H-M   'P 1'
#
loop_
_entity.id
_entity.type
_entity.pdbx_description
1 polymer ?
#
loop_
_entity_poly.entity_id
_entity_poly.type
_entity_poly.pdbx_seq_one_letter_code
_entity_poly.pdbx_strand_id
1 'polypeptide(L)'
;MIIKNKIYNFFIEREGDDILDSIDNIDFIDEGILDSLDFFSLAVFIEKEFGIKLKMTDEDTFKKMRKIETLIDLILQLSLNS
;
A
#
# COMPACT_ATOMS: atom_id res chain seq x y z
N MET A 1 -7.99 0.06 12.17
CA MET A 1 -8.89 1.13 11.64
C MET A 1 -8.11 2.33 11.13
N ILE A 2 -7.16 2.90 11.89
CA ILE A 2 -6.35 4.07 11.45
C ILE A 2 -5.49 3.77 10.21
N ILE A 3 -4.77 2.63 10.19
CA ILE A 3 -3.91 2.24 9.05
C ILE A 3 -4.74 2.11 7.76
N LYS A 4 -5.86 1.37 7.82
CA LYS A 4 -6.75 1.19 6.68
C LYS A 4 -7.18 2.55 6.10
N ASN A 5 -7.75 3.43 6.91
CA ASN A 5 -8.21 4.74 6.42
C ASN A 5 -7.08 5.59 5.82
N LYS A 6 -5.89 5.59 6.42
CA LYS A 6 -4.71 6.32 5.91
C LYS A 6 -4.26 5.78 4.55
N ILE A 7 -4.23 4.47 4.37
CA ILE A 7 -3.86 3.85 3.10
C ILE A 7 -4.92 4.12 2.04
N TYR A 8 -6.21 3.97 2.35
CA TYR A 8 -7.27 4.28 1.38
C TYR A 8 -7.23 5.76 0.97
N ASN A 9 -6.99 6.68 1.91
CA ASN A 9 -6.83 8.10 1.59
C ASN A 9 -5.65 8.38 0.66
N PHE A 10 -4.53 7.65 0.80
CA PHE A 10 -3.40 7.78 -0.14
C PHE A 10 -3.84 7.46 -1.58
N PHE A 11 -4.64 6.41 -1.78
CA PHE A 11 -5.15 6.06 -3.10
C PHE A 11 -6.22 7.03 -3.60
N ILE A 12 -7.12 7.49 -2.74
CA ILE A 12 -8.12 8.51 -3.07
C ILE A 12 -7.45 9.81 -3.54
N GLU A 13 -6.41 10.28 -2.82
CA GLU A 13 -5.70 11.51 -3.17
C GLU A 13 -5.00 11.42 -4.53
N ARG A 14 -4.68 10.21 -4.98
CA ARG A 14 -3.97 9.95 -6.24
C ARG A 14 -4.90 9.69 -7.42
N GLU A 15 -5.86 8.80 -7.24
CA GLU A 15 -6.72 8.25 -8.29
C GLU A 15 -8.13 8.85 -8.27
N GLY A 16 -8.51 9.52 -7.18
CA GLY A 16 -9.88 9.99 -6.92
C GLY A 16 -10.71 8.96 -6.13
N ASP A 17 -11.91 9.36 -5.72
CA ASP A 17 -12.81 8.53 -4.91
C ASP A 17 -13.30 7.27 -5.65
N ASP A 18 -13.33 7.29 -6.98
CA ASP A 18 -13.81 6.18 -7.82
C ASP A 18 -12.97 4.89 -7.66
N ILE A 19 -11.72 5.02 -7.19
CA ILE A 19 -10.84 3.85 -6.94
C ILE A 19 -11.42 2.93 -5.87
N LEU A 20 -12.23 3.44 -4.95
CA LEU A 20 -12.81 2.69 -3.84
C LEU A 20 -13.71 1.54 -4.29
N ASP A 21 -14.30 1.65 -5.48
CA ASP A 21 -15.18 0.63 -6.03
C ASP A 21 -14.42 -0.63 -6.50
N SER A 22 -13.13 -0.50 -6.79
CA SER A 22 -12.32 -1.56 -7.41
C SER A 22 -11.07 -1.95 -6.62
N ILE A 23 -10.56 -1.08 -5.76
CA ILE A 23 -9.26 -1.23 -5.07
C ILE A 23 -9.08 -2.55 -4.33
N ASP A 24 -10.16 -3.13 -3.81
CA ASP A 24 -10.17 -4.39 -3.07
C ASP A 24 -9.94 -5.63 -3.96
N ASN A 25 -10.19 -5.53 -5.28
CA ASN A 25 -10.20 -6.67 -6.20
C ASN A 25 -9.12 -6.60 -7.30
N ILE A 26 -8.33 -5.54 -7.33
CA ILE A 26 -7.35 -5.30 -8.39
C ILE A 26 -5.92 -5.58 -7.94
N ASP A 27 -5.06 -5.81 -8.94
CA ASP A 27 -3.61 -5.75 -8.77
C ASP A 27 -3.10 -4.41 -9.29
N PHE A 28 -2.45 -3.62 -8.42
CA PHE A 28 -2.09 -2.25 -8.75
C PHE A 28 -1.10 -2.14 -9.91
N ILE A 29 -0.30 -3.16 -10.18
CA ILE A 29 0.64 -3.16 -11.31
C ILE A 29 -0.11 -3.51 -12.59
N ASP A 30 -0.92 -4.57 -12.55
CA ASP A 30 -1.56 -5.09 -13.76
C ASP A 30 -2.61 -4.11 -14.31
N GLU A 31 -3.33 -3.43 -13.40
CA GLU A 31 -4.29 -2.36 -13.76
C GLU A 31 -3.61 -1.00 -14.01
N GLY A 32 -2.29 -0.90 -13.84
CA GLY A 32 -1.53 0.34 -14.07
C GLY A 32 -1.81 1.45 -13.04
N ILE A 33 -2.34 1.09 -11.86
CA ILE A 33 -2.60 2.03 -10.76
C ILE A 33 -1.31 2.46 -10.09
N LEU A 34 -0.31 1.59 -9.94
CA LEU A 34 1.00 1.95 -9.40
C LEU A 34 2.09 1.45 -10.33
N ASP A 35 2.95 2.37 -10.75
CA ASP A 35 4.20 2.01 -11.42
C ASP A 35 5.34 1.77 -10.42
N SER A 36 6.52 1.39 -10.92
CA SER A 36 7.68 1.08 -10.07
C SER A 36 8.14 2.25 -9.19
N LEU A 37 7.95 3.50 -9.61
CA LEU A 37 8.29 4.69 -8.83
C LEU A 37 7.22 5.00 -7.78
N ASP A 38 5.96 4.73 -8.10
CA ASP A 38 4.84 4.88 -7.18
C ASP A 38 4.96 3.94 -5.97
N PHE A 39 5.49 2.73 -6.17
CA PHE A 39 5.80 1.81 -5.06
C PHE A 39 6.85 2.38 -4.09
N PHE A 40 7.84 3.14 -4.59
CA PHE A 40 8.78 3.84 -3.71
C PHE A 40 8.08 4.96 -2.93
N SER A 41 7.21 5.72 -3.59
CA SER A 41 6.43 6.78 -2.93
C SER A 41 5.52 6.23 -1.84
N LEU A 42 4.86 5.09 -2.11
CA LEU A 42 4.05 4.36 -1.13
C LEU A 42 4.89 3.87 0.05
N ALA A 43 6.08 3.31 -0.19
CA ALA A 43 6.97 2.87 0.88
C ALA A 43 7.42 4.04 1.77
N VAL A 44 7.75 5.20 1.17
CA VAL A 44 8.10 6.42 1.91
C VAL A 44 6.91 6.95 2.71
N PHE A 45 5.70 6.92 2.15
CA PHE A 45 4.48 7.29 2.86
C PHE A 45 4.27 6.41 4.10
N ILE A 46 4.40 5.09 3.95
CA ILE A 46 4.23 4.12 5.04
C ILE A 46 5.29 4.33 6.14
N GLU A 47 6.54 4.59 5.77
CA GLU A 47 7.60 4.90 6.73
C GLU A 47 7.32 6.19 7.51
N LYS A 48 6.82 7.24 6.84
CA LYS A 48 6.48 8.51 7.50
C LYS A 48 5.26 8.42 8.40
N GLU A 49 4.19 7.76 7.96
CA GLU A 49 2.92 7.71 8.68
C GLU A 49 2.92 6.69 9.82
N PHE A 50 3.65 5.58 9.67
CA PHE A 50 3.60 4.46 10.61
C PHE A 50 4.96 4.13 11.25
N GLY A 51 6.06 4.74 10.79
CA GLY A 51 7.40 4.38 11.25
C GLY A 51 7.88 3.02 10.73
N ILE A 52 7.23 2.46 9.71
CA ILE A 52 7.48 1.10 9.22
C ILE A 52 8.28 1.16 7.92
N LYS A 53 9.46 0.53 7.92
CA LYS A 53 10.30 0.43 6.74
C LYS A 53 10.03 -0.85 5.97
N LEU A 54 9.47 -0.72 4.76
CA LEU A 54 9.26 -1.85 3.86
C LEU A 54 10.55 -2.21 3.12
N LYS A 55 10.88 -3.50 3.08
CA LYS A 55 12.04 -4.02 2.33
C LYS A 55 11.64 -4.24 0.87
N MET A 56 11.70 -3.20 0.06
CA MET A 56 11.33 -3.25 -1.37
C MET A 56 12.17 -4.23 -2.21
N THR A 57 13.34 -4.65 -1.72
CA THR A 57 14.19 -5.66 -2.36
C THR A 57 13.72 -7.10 -2.10
N ASP A 58 12.80 -7.29 -1.17
CA ASP A 58 12.23 -8.59 -0.82
C ASP A 58 11.01 -8.88 -1.70
N GLU A 59 11.04 -10.02 -2.40
CA GLU A 59 10.02 -10.37 -3.39
C GLU A 59 8.64 -10.57 -2.74
N ASP A 60 8.59 -11.11 -1.51
CA ASP A 60 7.34 -11.31 -0.77
C ASP A 60 6.72 -9.97 -0.35
N THR A 61 7.54 -9.04 0.15
CA THR A 61 7.14 -7.67 0.43
C THR A 61 6.57 -7.00 -0.81
N PHE A 62 7.27 -7.07 -1.95
CA PHE A 62 6.81 -6.48 -3.20
C PHE A 62 5.48 -7.10 -3.66
N LYS A 63 5.33 -8.43 -3.62
CA LYS A 63 4.07 -9.12 -3.94
C LYS A 63 2.91 -8.68 -3.06
N LYS A 64 3.12 -8.56 -1.75
CA LYS A 64 2.10 -8.10 -0.80
C LYS A 64 1.68 -6.66 -1.04
N MET A 65 2.56 -5.81 -1.56
CA MET A 65 2.22 -4.42 -1.86
C MET A 65 1.32 -4.27 -3.10
N ARG A 66 1.18 -5.30 -3.94
CA ARG A 66 0.40 -5.22 -5.19
C ARG A 66 -1.11 -5.21 -4.99
N LYS A 67 -1.60 -5.58 -3.80
CA LYS A 67 -3.04 -5.59 -3.46
C LYS A 67 -3.27 -4.90 -2.13
N ILE A 68 -4.42 -4.24 -1.99
CA ILE A 68 -4.75 -3.43 -0.81
C ILE A 68 -4.81 -4.26 0.47
N GLU A 69 -5.43 -5.45 0.40
CA GLU A 69 -5.62 -6.33 1.56
C GLU A 69 -4.26 -6.80 2.10
N THR A 70 -3.43 -7.36 1.22
CA THR A 70 -2.11 -7.88 1.59
C THR A 70 -1.14 -6.78 2.01
N LEU A 71 -1.28 -5.57 1.46
CA LEU A 71 -0.52 -4.40 1.88
C LEU A 71 -0.88 -4.00 3.31
N ILE A 72 -2.18 -3.90 3.62
CA ILE A 72 -2.65 -3.53 4.95
C ILE A 72 -2.24 -4.59 5.97
N ASP A 73 -2.36 -5.87 5.63
CA ASP A 73 -1.93 -6.98 6.49
C ASP A 73 -0.42 -6.94 6.76
N LEU A 74 0.38 -6.65 5.74
CA LEU A 74 1.83 -6.49 5.89
C LEU A 74 2.16 -5.35 6.88
N ILE A 75 1.51 -4.20 6.74
CA ILE A 75 1.72 -3.05 7.62
C ILE A 75 1.28 -3.39 9.06
N LEU A 76 0.14 -4.06 9.23
CA LEU A 76 -0.36 -4.48 10.55
C LEU A 76 0.60 -5.46 11.23
N GLN A 77 1.08 -6.46 10.49
CA GLN A 77 2.05 -7.43 11.00
C GLN A 77 3.34 -6.75 11.45
N LEU A 78 3.88 -5.82 10.67
CA LEU A 78 5.09 -5.09 11.02
C LEU A 78 4.85 -4.13 12.19
N SER A 79 3.69 -3.47 12.26
CA SER A 79 3.33 -2.57 13.36
C SER A 79 3.21 -3.28 14.71
N LEU A 80 2.79 -4.55 14.74
CA LEU A 80 2.65 -5.32 15.97
C LEU A 80 3.98 -5.89 16.49
N ASN A 81 4.99 -5.97 15.63
CA ASN A 81 6.32 -6.50 15.95
C ASN A 81 7.35 -5.38 16.19
N SER A 82 6.92 -4.11 16.18
CA SER A 82 7.74 -2.89 16.37
C SER A 82 7.46 -2.27 17.74
#